data_AF-A0A0X7YFA4-F1
#
_entry.id   AF-A0A0X7YFA4-F1
#
_cell.length_a   1.000
_cell.length_b   1.000
_cell.length_c   1.000
_cell.angle_alpha   90.00
_cell.angle_beta   90.00
_cell.angle_gamma   90.00
#
_symmetry.space_group_name_H-M   'P 1'
#
loop_
_entity.id
_entity.type
_entity.pdbx_description
1 polymer ?
#
loop_
_entity_poly.entity_id
_entity_poly.type
_entity_poly.pdbx_seq_one_letter_code
_entity_poly.pdbx_strand_id
1 'polypeptide(L)'
;ASIAGCGWLVSLGVSFVSLVLVMVYLGGMLVVFVYSVSLAADPYPESWGDWRVVGYGLGMGLVIAAGVVVGGFTGLSVEGDTVNNVGLLSVRSDFSGVAMFYSWGAGLFLIAGWGLLLTLFVVLELVRGLSRGAIRAV
;
A
#
# COMPACT_ATOMS: atom_id res chain seq x y z
N ALA A 1 4.42 -7.44 -0.41
CA ALA A 1 3.71 -7.29 0.88
C ALA A 1 2.22 -7.01 0.69
N SER A 2 1.83 -6.01 -0.11
CA SER A 2 0.42 -5.64 -0.34
C SER A 2 -0.46 -6.81 -0.81
N ILE A 3 0.00 -7.60 -1.80
CA ILE A 3 -0.76 -8.76 -2.32
C ILE A 3 -1.00 -9.81 -1.23
N ALA A 4 -0.02 -10.08 -0.37
CA ALA A 4 -0.15 -11.04 0.72
C ALA A 4 -1.13 -10.55 1.80
N GLY A 5 -1.06 -9.27 2.17
CA GLY A 5 -2.02 -8.67 3.10
C GLY A 5 -3.45 -8.59 2.53
N CYS A 6 -3.59 -8.34 1.23
CA CYS A 6 -4.87 -8.35 0.54
C CYS A 6 -5.46 -9.77 0.47
N GLY A 7 -4.62 -10.79 0.25
CA GLY A 7 -5.03 -12.20 0.35
C GLY A 7 -5.53 -12.57 1.75
N TRP A 8 -4.87 -12.06 2.80
CA TRP A 8 -5.31 -12.24 4.18
C TRP A 8 -6.67 -11.58 4.46
N LEU A 9 -6.88 -10.36 3.98
CA LEU A 9 -8.17 -9.66 4.11
C LEU A 9 -9.31 -10.39 3.39
N VAL A 10 -9.01 -11.01 2.24
CA VAL A 10 -9.97 -11.87 1.54
C VAL A 10 -10.32 -13.10 2.36
N SER A 11 -9.34 -13.72 3.05
CA SER A 11 -9.63 -14.85 3.94
C SER A 11 -10.47 -14.49 5.17
N LEU A 12 -10.45 -13.22 5.59
CA LEU A 12 -11.32 -12.68 6.64
C LEU A 12 -12.72 -12.27 6.11
N GLY A 13 -13.00 -12.48 4.83
CA GLY A 13 -14.29 -12.16 4.22
C GLY A 13 -14.45 -10.71 3.76
N VAL A 14 -13.45 -9.83 3.96
CA VAL A 14 -13.50 -8.39 3.60
C VAL A 14 -12.95 -8.16 2.19
N SER A 15 -13.65 -8.70 1.20
CA SER A 15 -13.20 -8.77 -0.20
C SER A 15 -13.22 -7.40 -0.89
N PHE A 16 -14.23 -6.57 -0.64
CA PHE A 16 -14.37 -5.27 -1.32
C PHE A 16 -13.22 -4.32 -0.96
N VAL A 17 -12.94 -4.17 0.34
CA VAL A 17 -11.87 -3.29 0.83
C VAL A 17 -10.51 -3.78 0.34
N SER A 18 -10.28 -5.09 0.32
CA SER A 18 -9.06 -5.69 -0.23
C SER A 18 -8.84 -5.28 -1.69
N LEU A 19 -9.86 -5.39 -2.55
CA LEU A 19 -9.75 -4.98 -3.96
C LEU A 19 -9.50 -3.48 -4.13
N VAL A 20 -10.18 -2.63 -3.36
CA VAL A 20 -9.94 -1.17 -3.37
C VAL A 20 -8.51 -0.84 -2.96
N LEU A 21 -7.99 -1.51 -1.92
CA LEU A 21 -6.61 -1.34 -1.48
C LEU A 21 -5.62 -1.77 -2.56
N VAL A 22 -5.84 -2.91 -3.23
CA VAL A 22 -5.01 -3.34 -4.35
C VAL A 22 -5.02 -2.29 -5.47
N MET A 23 -6.19 -1.79 -5.86
CA MET A 23 -6.33 -0.82 -6.95
C MET A 23 -5.64 0.52 -6.62
N VAL A 24 -5.84 1.07 -5.42
CA VAL A 24 -5.23 2.35 -5.04
C VAL A 24 -3.73 2.19 -4.82
N TYR A 25 -3.29 1.11 -4.17
CA TYR A 25 -1.88 0.88 -3.89
C TYR A 25 -1.09 0.57 -5.16
N LEU A 26 -1.53 -0.40 -5.96
CA LEU A 26 -0.85 -0.71 -7.22
C LEU A 26 -1.03 0.41 -8.24
N GLY A 27 -2.23 0.97 -8.40
CA GLY A 27 -2.46 2.06 -9.34
C GLY A 27 -1.68 3.32 -8.98
N GLY A 28 -1.75 3.76 -7.72
CA GLY A 28 -1.10 4.98 -7.26
C GLY A 28 0.42 4.86 -7.16
N MET A 29 0.92 3.78 -6.55
CA MET A 29 2.37 3.64 -6.38
C MET A 29 3.09 3.31 -7.69
N LEU A 30 2.46 2.60 -8.63
CA LEU A 30 3.08 2.32 -9.92
C LEU A 30 3.36 3.61 -10.69
N VAL A 31 2.43 4.58 -10.69
CA VAL A 31 2.63 5.87 -11.38
C VAL A 31 3.80 6.63 -10.77
N VAL A 32 3.86 6.75 -9.45
CA VAL A 32 4.96 7.44 -8.76
C VAL A 32 6.27 6.71 -8.98
N PHE A 33 6.27 5.38 -8.96
CA PHE A 33 7.45 4.55 -9.21
C PHE A 33 8.00 4.78 -10.62
N VAL A 34 7.15 4.72 -11.66
CA VAL A 34 7.60 4.96 -13.05
C VAL A 34 8.15 6.37 -13.21
N TYR A 35 7.52 7.38 -12.57
CA TYR A 35 8.02 8.75 -12.59
C TYR A 35 9.40 8.85 -11.91
N SER A 36 9.56 8.28 -10.72
CA SER A 36 10.85 8.28 -10.00
C SER A 36 11.93 7.50 -10.75
N VAL A 37 11.62 6.34 -11.31
CA VAL A 37 12.59 5.55 -12.11
C VAL A 37 13.02 6.31 -13.36
N SER A 38 12.11 7.05 -13.99
CA SER A 38 12.45 7.88 -15.15
C SER A 38 13.34 9.07 -14.80
N LEU A 39 13.19 9.65 -13.61
CA LEU A 39 13.97 10.81 -13.15
C LEU A 39 15.29 10.43 -12.47
N ALA A 40 15.32 9.30 -11.76
CA ALA A 40 16.49 8.77 -11.06
C ALA A 40 17.15 7.64 -11.86
N ALA A 41 17.07 7.70 -13.19
CA ALA A 41 17.77 6.77 -14.09
C ALA A 41 19.28 7.03 -13.99
N ASP A 42 19.90 6.57 -12.91
CA ASP A 42 21.35 6.55 -12.76
C ASP A 42 21.94 5.55 -13.76
N PRO A 43 23.04 5.89 -14.47
CA PRO A 43 23.68 4.99 -15.45
C PRO A 43 24.23 3.69 -14.85
N TYR A 44 24.35 3.60 -13.52
CA TYR A 44 24.83 2.43 -12.78
C TYR A 44 23.95 2.17 -11.56
N PRO A 45 22.79 1.51 -11.71
CA PRO A 45 22.03 1.06 -10.55
C PRO A 45 22.89 0.05 -9.77
N GLU A 46 23.11 0.28 -8.48
CA GLU A 46 23.70 -0.74 -7.60
C GLU A 46 22.79 -1.97 -7.62
N SER A 47 23.21 -2.98 -8.39
CA SER A 47 22.41 -4.17 -8.60
C SER A 47 22.41 -5.03 -7.33
N TRP A 48 21.27 -5.66 -7.05
CA TRP A 48 21.14 -6.67 -5.99
C TRP A 48 22.09 -7.89 -6.16
N GLY A 49 22.80 -7.96 -7.30
CA GLY A 49 23.77 -9.02 -7.60
C GLY A 49 25.14 -8.82 -6.98
N ASP A 50 25.41 -7.70 -6.30
CA ASP A 50 26.73 -7.47 -5.72
C ASP A 50 26.95 -8.39 -4.50
N TRP A 51 28.06 -9.12 -4.49
CA TRP A 51 28.34 -10.19 -3.52
C TRP A 51 28.32 -9.72 -2.07
N ARG A 52 28.64 -8.45 -1.85
CA ARG A 52 28.58 -7.80 -0.55
C ARG A 52 27.14 -7.61 -0.07
N VAL A 53 26.23 -7.19 -0.95
CA VAL A 53 24.80 -6.97 -0.63
C VAL A 53 24.09 -8.30 -0.40
N VAL A 54 24.40 -9.32 -1.20
CA VAL A 54 23.90 -10.70 -1.00
C VAL A 54 24.36 -11.25 0.36
N GLY A 55 25.62 -11.01 0.75
CA GLY A 55 26.15 -11.38 2.06
C GLY A 55 25.41 -10.72 3.22
N TYR A 56 25.17 -9.40 3.15
CA TYR A 56 24.38 -8.69 4.16
C TYR A 56 22.93 -9.18 4.22
N GLY A 57 22.30 -9.44 3.06
CA GLY A 57 20.94 -9.97 2.98
C GLY A 57 20.81 -11.36 3.60
N LEU A 58 21.75 -12.26 3.29
CA LEU A 58 21.81 -13.60 3.90
C LEU A 58 22.08 -13.54 5.40
N GLY A 59 22.99 -12.67 5.84
CA GLY A 59 23.28 -12.47 7.25
C GLY A 59 22.05 -11.99 8.04
N MET A 60 21.33 -10.99 7.52
CA MET A 60 20.11 -10.49 8.14
C MET A 60 19.00 -11.56 8.15
N GLY A 61 18.86 -12.31 7.05
CA GLY A 61 17.91 -13.43 6.95
C GLY A 61 18.19 -14.54 7.96
N LEU A 62 19.46 -14.91 8.15
CA LEU A 62 19.89 -15.90 9.15
C LEU A 62 19.63 -15.41 10.58
N VAL A 63 19.89 -14.13 10.88
CA VAL A 63 19.61 -13.55 12.21
C VAL A 63 18.11 -13.58 12.51
N ILE A 64 17.27 -13.26 11.53
CA ILE A 64 15.81 -13.32 11.69
C ILE A 64 15.36 -14.77 11.87
N ALA A 65 15.86 -15.71 11.05
CA ALA A 65 15.54 -17.13 11.17
C ALA A 65 15.98 -17.70 12.52
N ALA A 66 17.18 -17.38 12.98
CA ALA A 66 17.68 -17.76 14.30
C ALA A 66 16.84 -17.12 15.42
N GLY A 67 16.45 -15.85 15.28
CA GLY A 67 15.56 -15.17 16.22
C GLY A 67 14.18 -15.82 16.31
N VAL A 68 13.62 -16.30 15.20
CA VAL A 68 12.34 -17.03 15.16
C VAL A 68 12.48 -18.43 15.77
N VAL A 69 13.58 -19.13 15.50
CA VAL A 69 13.85 -20.48 16.07
C VAL A 69 14.11 -20.40 17.57
N VAL A 70 14.86 -19.40 18.04
CA VAL A 70 15.19 -19.17 19.46
C VAL A 70 14.02 -18.56 20.22
N GLY A 71 13.23 -17.68 19.58
CA GLY A 71 12.00 -17.12 20.14
C GLY A 71 10.87 -18.13 20.30
N GLY A 72 11.05 -19.35 19.76
CA GLY A 72 10.08 -20.42 19.79
C GLY A 72 8.89 -20.16 18.85
N PHE A 73 8.34 -21.23 18.29
CA PHE A 73 7.03 -21.24 17.64
C PHE A 73 5.87 -20.84 18.58
N THR A 74 6.16 -20.51 19.83
CA THR A 74 5.20 -20.18 20.89
C THR A 74 4.58 -18.78 20.76
N GLY A 75 5.11 -17.92 19.89
CA GLY A 75 4.48 -16.63 19.53
C GLY A 75 3.90 -16.59 18.10
N LEU A 76 4.12 -17.66 17.31
CA LEU A 76 3.66 -17.82 15.92
C LEU A 76 2.49 -18.80 15.80
N SER A 77 1.98 -19.29 16.92
CA SER A 77 0.57 -19.62 17.05
C SER A 77 -0.24 -18.33 16.96
N VAL A 78 -0.19 -17.65 15.81
CA VAL A 78 -1.37 -16.94 15.35
C VAL A 78 -2.37 -18.06 15.21
N GLU A 79 -3.17 -18.23 16.25
CA GLU A 79 -4.38 -19.02 16.21
C GLU A 79 -5.05 -18.61 14.91
N GLY A 80 -4.91 -19.46 13.90
CA GLY A 80 -5.78 -19.51 12.75
C GLY A 80 -7.14 -20.00 13.19
N ASP A 81 -7.64 -19.49 14.32
CA ASP A 81 -9.05 -19.37 14.55
C ASP A 81 -9.49 -18.31 13.54
N THR A 82 -9.75 -18.81 12.34
CA THR A 82 -10.56 -18.16 11.33
C THR A 82 -11.84 -17.76 12.02
N VAL A 83 -11.83 -16.56 12.61
CA VAL A 83 -12.93 -16.00 13.38
C VAL A 83 -14.15 -16.10 12.50
N ASN A 84 -14.97 -17.08 12.84
CA ASN A 84 -16.33 -17.26 12.43
C ASN A 84 -16.59 -17.60 10.95
N ASN A 85 -16.22 -18.82 10.54
CA ASN A 85 -16.96 -19.58 9.51
C ASN A 85 -18.28 -20.16 10.09
N VAL A 86 -18.99 -19.43 10.95
CA VAL A 86 -20.37 -19.77 11.35
C VAL A 86 -21.31 -18.78 10.67
N GLY A 87 -21.67 -19.12 9.44
CA GLY A 87 -22.80 -18.50 8.77
C GLY A 87 -22.59 -18.29 7.28
N LEU A 88 -23.33 -19.07 6.49
CA LEU A 88 -23.63 -18.84 5.06
C LEU A 88 -24.21 -17.44 4.74
N LEU A 89 -24.26 -16.52 5.70
CA LEU A 89 -24.73 -15.13 5.58
C LEU A 89 -23.59 -14.10 5.44
N SER A 90 -22.31 -14.50 5.59
CA SER A 90 -21.16 -13.58 5.51
C SER A 90 -20.88 -13.04 4.09
N VAL A 91 -21.53 -13.61 3.07
CA VAL A 91 -21.30 -13.28 1.64
C VAL A 91 -21.66 -11.83 1.26
N ARG A 92 -22.22 -10.98 2.14
CA ARG A 92 -22.63 -9.64 1.68
C ARG A 92 -22.69 -8.47 2.66
N SER A 93 -22.05 -8.55 3.83
CA SER A 93 -21.98 -7.37 4.71
C SER A 93 -21.16 -6.24 4.07
N ASP A 94 -20.07 -6.58 3.37
CA ASP A 94 -19.18 -5.61 2.71
C ASP A 94 -19.92 -4.67 1.75
N PHE A 95 -20.82 -5.21 0.92
CA PHE A 95 -21.61 -4.42 -0.03
C PHE A 95 -22.65 -3.54 0.66
N SER A 96 -23.21 -4.00 1.78
CA SER A 96 -24.16 -3.22 2.56
C SER A 96 -23.50 -1.98 3.17
N GLY A 97 -22.26 -2.10 3.66
CA GLY A 97 -21.50 -0.97 4.19
C GLY A 97 -21.25 0.11 3.14
N VAL A 98 -20.88 -0.29 1.92
CA VAL A 98 -20.67 0.66 0.79
C VAL A 98 -21.96 1.36 0.40
N ALA A 99 -23.08 0.64 0.36
CA ALA A 99 -24.38 1.22 0.04
C ALA A 99 -24.80 2.30 1.07
N MET A 100 -24.47 2.13 2.35
CA MET A 100 -24.74 3.15 3.38
C MET A 100 -23.94 4.44 3.19
N PHE A 101 -22.72 4.37 2.64
CA PHE A 101 -21.98 5.58 2.29
C PHE A 101 -22.68 6.40 1.20
N TYR A 102 -23.35 5.75 0.24
CA TYR A 102 -24.10 6.47 -0.79
C TYR A 102 -25.40 7.09 -0.25
N SER A 103 -26.07 6.47 0.72
CA SER A 103 -27.33 6.97 1.25
C SER A 103 -27.15 8.07 2.30
N TRP A 104 -26.18 7.94 3.21
CA TRP A 104 -25.97 8.87 4.32
C TRP A 104 -24.59 9.57 4.30
N GLY A 105 -23.64 9.05 3.53
CA GLY A 105 -22.25 9.53 3.50
C GLY A 105 -21.98 10.69 2.54
N ALA A 106 -23.01 11.33 1.97
CA ALA A 106 -22.83 12.45 1.03
C ALA A 106 -21.92 13.57 1.57
N GLY A 107 -22.00 13.87 2.88
CA GLY A 107 -21.12 14.85 3.52
C GLY A 107 -19.64 14.44 3.51
N LEU A 108 -19.34 13.16 3.78
CA LEU A 108 -17.97 12.63 3.72
C LEU A 108 -17.43 12.66 2.29
N PHE A 109 -18.26 12.32 1.30
CA PHE A 109 -17.87 12.40 -0.10
C PHE A 109 -17.58 13.83 -0.55
N LEU A 110 -18.35 14.82 -0.09
CA LEU A 110 -18.08 16.23 -0.40
C LEU A 110 -16.75 16.70 0.21
N ILE A 111 -16.49 16.37 1.47
CA ILE A 111 -15.23 16.74 2.13
C ILE A 111 -14.03 16.06 1.44
N ALA A 112 -14.14 14.77 1.15
CA ALA A 112 -13.08 14.02 0.46
C ALA A 112 -12.84 14.56 -0.97
N GLY A 113 -13.91 14.80 -1.73
CA GLY A 113 -13.83 15.36 -3.07
C GLY A 113 -13.23 16.78 -3.07
N TRP A 114 -13.63 17.62 -2.11
CA TRP A 114 -13.05 18.95 -1.94
C TRP A 114 -11.56 18.88 -1.59
N GLY A 115 -11.17 17.99 -0.68
CA GLY A 115 -9.77 17.73 -0.35
C GLY A 115 -8.96 17.32 -1.58
N LEU A 116 -9.47 16.38 -2.39
CA LEU A 116 -8.81 15.94 -3.62
C LEU A 116 -8.66 17.07 -4.65
N LEU A 117 -9.69 17.91 -4.83
CA LEU A 117 -9.61 19.08 -5.72
C LEU A 117 -8.58 20.10 -5.24
N LEU A 118 -8.51 20.37 -3.94
CA LEU A 118 -7.48 21.23 -3.37
C LEU A 118 -6.08 20.65 -3.60
N THR A 119 -5.88 19.34 -3.40
CA THR A 119 -4.58 18.71 -3.68
C THR A 119 -4.21 18.81 -5.15
N LEU A 120 -5.17 18.63 -6.07
CA LEU A 120 -4.94 18.80 -7.50
C LEU A 120 -4.52 20.24 -7.82
N PHE A 121 -5.21 21.24 -7.27
CA PHE A 121 -4.86 22.64 -7.48
C PHE A 121 -3.45 22.97 -6.96
N VAL A 122 -3.11 22.48 -5.76
CA VAL A 122 -1.76 22.64 -5.19
C VAL A 122 -0.71 22.03 -6.12
N VAL A 123 -0.91 20.79 -6.59
CA VAL A 123 0.03 20.14 -7.51
C VAL A 123 0.14 20.89 -8.83
N LEU A 124 -0.97 21.38 -9.39
CA LEU A 124 -0.97 22.20 -10.61
C LEU A 124 -0.19 23.50 -10.42
N GLU A 125 -0.37 24.19 -9.31
CA GLU A 125 0.36 25.44 -9.03
C GLU A 125 1.85 25.18 -8.79
N LEU A 126 2.22 24.07 -8.14
CA LEU A 126 3.61 23.65 -8.00
C LEU A 126 4.27 23.39 -9.36
N VAL A 127 3.60 22.66 -10.26
CA VAL A 127 4.13 22.37 -11.60
C VAL A 127 4.18 23.63 -12.48
N ARG A 128 3.18 24.52 -12.38
CA ARG A 128 3.19 25.83 -13.06
C ARG A 128 4.28 26.74 -12.52
N GLY A 129 4.48 26.76 -11.19
CA GLY A 129 5.55 27.48 -10.50
C GLY A 129 6.93 27.01 -10.94
N LEU A 130 7.14 25.71 -11.16
CA LEU A 130 8.40 25.17 -11.68
C LEU A 130 8.74 25.75 -13.07
N SER A 131 7.74 25.94 -13.96
CA SER A 131 7.95 26.54 -15.29
C SER A 131 8.27 28.05 -15.27
N ARG A 132 7.97 28.76 -14.17
CA ARG A 132 8.26 30.20 -14.01
C ARG A 132 9.32 30.52 -12.95
N GLY A 133 9.78 29.52 -12.19
CA GLY A 133 10.61 29.67 -11.00
C GLY A 133 12.08 29.26 -11.15
N ALA A 134 12.53 28.79 -12.32
CA ALA A 134 13.96 28.56 -12.59
C ALA A 134 14.71 29.87 -12.95
N ILE A 135 14.27 31.03 -12.45
CA ILE A 135 14.94 32.32 -12.64
C ILE A 135 15.11 33.02 -11.29
N ARG A 136 15.95 32.43 -10.42
CA ARG A 136 16.86 33.13 -9.48
C ARG A 136 17.53 32.11 -8.56
N ALA A 137 18.61 31.52 -9.04
CA ALA A 137 19.73 31.21 -8.17
C ALA A 137 20.73 32.37 -8.32
N VAL A 138 20.90 33.13 -7.24
CA VAL A 138 22.10 33.95 -6.97
C VAL A 138 23.18 33.02 -6.46
#